data_AF-A0A7C1XQG3-F1
#
_entry.id   AF-A0A7C1XQG3-F1
#
_cell.length_a   1.000
_cell.length_b   1.000
_cell.length_c   1.000
_cell.angle_alpha   90.00
_cell.angle_beta   90.00
_cell.angle_gamma   90.00
#
_symmetry.space_group_name_H-M   'P 1'
#
loop_
_entity.id
_entity.type
_entity.pdbx_description
1 polymer ?
#
loop_
_entity_poly.entity_id
_entity_poly.type
_entity_poly.pdbx_seq_one_letter_code
_entity_poly.pdbx_strand_id
1 'polypeptide(L)'
;MINRMRAPLACLVLLCCTGSAVADEKKELLELRNTTLNLIQILVDQGIINQGKADELIRQAEHTAEAQVRREEKEKVEQSQDKTVVRVPYVPDFVKDEIREELRSELRGDVVEEVMAQAKNQRWGVPEALPDWVFRIKVKGDIRLRYQEDLFDSRNIENTYLDFQKTNKNGGVGRTTDPFLNTTHNRRRQRVRLRLG
;
A
#
# COMPACT_ATOMS: atom_id res chain seq x y z
N MET A 1 -3.73 51.29 4.63
CA MET A 1 -2.70 50.50 5.36
C MET A 1 -3.05 49.02 5.16
N ILE A 2 -2.22 48.14 4.58
CA ILE A 2 -0.83 47.75 4.95
C ILE A 2 -0.89 47.14 6.37
N ASN A 3 -0.53 45.90 6.74
CA ASN A 3 0.21 44.74 6.18
C ASN A 3 -0.22 43.45 6.97
N ARG A 4 0.07 42.16 6.66
CA ARG A 4 0.79 41.47 5.57
C ARG A 4 0.42 39.95 5.50
N MET A 5 0.77 39.32 4.37
CA MET A 5 1.29 37.95 4.11
C MET A 5 1.59 37.03 5.33
N ARG A 6 1.50 35.67 5.25
CA ARG A 6 2.24 34.77 4.33
C ARG A 6 1.59 33.38 4.17
N ALA A 7 1.78 32.76 3.01
CA ALA A 7 1.56 31.32 2.74
C ALA A 7 2.81 30.49 3.08
N PRO A 8 2.73 29.15 2.95
CA PRO A 8 3.66 28.50 2.01
C PRO A 8 2.97 27.54 1.02
N LEU A 9 3.60 27.39 -0.15
CA LEU A 9 3.13 26.59 -1.30
C LEU A 9 4.34 25.78 -1.81
N ALA A 10 4.29 24.45 -1.68
CA ALA A 10 5.30 23.48 -2.11
C ALA A 10 4.76 22.05 -1.88
N CYS A 11 4.88 21.04 -2.76
CA CYS A 11 5.35 20.98 -4.14
C CYS A 11 4.49 19.95 -4.91
N LEU A 12 4.01 20.27 -6.11
CA LEU A 12 3.34 19.32 -7.02
C LEU A 12 3.95 19.42 -8.42
N VAL A 13 5.24 19.10 -8.55
CA VAL A 13 5.96 19.04 -9.84
C VAL A 13 6.94 17.88 -9.80
N LEU A 14 6.55 16.71 -10.35
CA LEU A 14 7.45 15.58 -10.63
C LEU A 14 6.77 14.52 -11.53
N LEU A 15 6.28 14.94 -12.70
CA LEU A 15 5.62 14.02 -13.66
C LEU A 15 5.90 14.34 -15.15
N CYS A 16 7.13 14.74 -15.49
CA CYS A 16 7.50 15.11 -16.88
C CYS A 16 8.80 14.48 -17.43
N CYS A 17 9.41 13.51 -16.74
CA CYS A 17 10.74 12.98 -17.12
C CYS A 17 10.74 11.83 -18.14
N THR A 18 9.59 11.43 -18.70
CA THR A 18 9.50 10.32 -19.68
C THR A 18 9.83 10.71 -21.12
N GLY A 19 9.98 12.01 -21.42
CA GLY A 19 10.23 12.49 -22.79
C GLY A 19 11.67 12.35 -23.28
N SER A 20 12.66 12.26 -22.40
CA SER A 20 14.08 12.34 -22.78
C SER A 20 14.64 11.06 -23.40
N ALA A 21 14.17 9.87 -22.99
CA ALA A 21 14.73 8.59 -23.46
C ALA A 21 14.51 8.37 -24.98
N VAL A 22 13.28 8.64 -25.45
CA VAL A 22 12.88 8.39 -26.86
C VAL A 22 13.56 9.33 -27.86
N ALA A 23 14.16 10.43 -27.38
CA ALA A 23 14.91 11.37 -28.22
C ALA A 23 16.35 10.90 -28.46
N ASP A 24 16.97 10.26 -27.46
CA ASP A 24 18.36 9.79 -27.54
C ASP A 24 18.47 8.53 -28.42
N GLU A 25 17.56 7.56 -28.25
CA GLU A 25 17.47 6.35 -29.10
C GLU A 25 17.39 6.69 -30.61
N LYS A 26 16.61 7.72 -30.96
CA LYS A 26 16.49 8.18 -32.35
C LYS A 26 17.76 8.82 -32.88
N LYS A 27 18.51 9.51 -32.02
CA LYS A 27 19.78 10.13 -32.39
C LYS A 27 20.86 9.07 -32.62
N GLU A 28 20.97 8.10 -31.71
CA GLU A 28 21.91 6.97 -31.82
C GLU A 28 21.63 6.12 -33.07
N LEU A 29 20.36 5.82 -33.35
CA LEU A 29 19.97 5.05 -34.55
C LEU A 29 20.28 5.81 -35.86
N LEU A 30 20.14 7.13 -35.89
CA LEU A 30 20.55 7.96 -37.03
C LEU A 30 22.07 8.02 -37.19
N GLU A 31 22.82 8.12 -36.09
CA GLU A 31 24.29 8.09 -36.11
C GLU A 31 24.80 6.75 -36.65
N LEU A 32 24.26 5.63 -36.16
CA LEU A 32 24.58 4.29 -36.65
C LEU A 32 24.29 4.12 -38.14
N ARG A 33 23.10 4.56 -38.62
CA ARG A 33 22.75 4.50 -40.05
C ARG A 33 23.68 5.32 -40.95
N ASN A 34 24.09 6.51 -40.52
CA ASN A 34 25.03 7.32 -41.30
C ASN A 34 26.43 6.70 -41.34
N THR A 35 26.90 6.14 -40.21
CA THR A 35 28.19 5.45 -40.15
C THR A 35 28.22 4.20 -41.04
N THR A 36 27.16 3.39 -41.08
CA THR A 36 27.12 2.19 -41.94
C THR A 36 27.07 2.54 -43.43
N LEU A 37 26.30 3.55 -43.83
CA LEU A 37 26.29 4.03 -45.22
C LEU A 37 27.65 4.56 -45.67
N ASN A 38 28.36 5.32 -44.81
CA ASN A 38 29.70 5.81 -45.10
C ASN A 38 30.72 4.67 -45.26
N LEU A 39 30.63 3.62 -44.42
CA LEU A 39 31.46 2.42 -44.58
C LEU A 39 31.20 1.70 -45.91
N ILE A 40 29.94 1.57 -46.33
CA ILE A 40 29.58 0.99 -47.64
C ILE A 40 30.18 1.83 -48.78
N GLN A 41 30.11 3.16 -48.71
CA GLN A 41 30.72 4.04 -49.71
C GLN A 41 32.24 3.85 -49.79
N ILE A 42 32.93 3.79 -48.64
CA ILE A 42 34.39 3.54 -48.61
C ILE A 42 34.74 2.20 -49.25
N LEU A 43 33.93 1.14 -49.06
CA LEU A 43 34.16 -0.17 -49.68
C LEU A 43 33.92 -0.15 -51.21
N VAL A 44 33.04 0.72 -51.70
CA VAL A 44 32.86 0.99 -53.14
C VAL A 44 34.06 1.76 -53.70
N ASP A 45 34.49 2.82 -53.02
CA ASP A 45 35.60 3.67 -53.47
C ASP A 45 36.95 2.92 -53.47
N GLN A 46 37.13 1.97 -52.54
CA GLN A 46 38.26 1.04 -52.51
C GLN A 46 38.16 -0.09 -53.55
N GLY A 47 37.07 -0.17 -54.31
CA GLY A 47 36.85 -1.17 -55.37
C GLY A 47 36.59 -2.59 -54.87
N ILE A 48 36.30 -2.77 -53.58
CA ILE A 48 36.03 -4.08 -52.96
C ILE A 48 34.63 -4.59 -53.36
N ILE A 49 33.67 -3.67 -53.50
CA ILE A 49 32.33 -3.93 -54.00
C ILE A 49 31.98 -2.92 -55.12
N ASN A 50 31.08 -3.29 -56.02
CA ASN A 50 30.57 -2.35 -57.03
C ASN A 50 29.30 -1.63 -56.53
N GLN A 51 28.95 -0.48 -57.14
CA GLN A 51 27.79 0.32 -56.75
C GLN A 51 26.48 -0.48 -56.78
N GLY A 52 26.23 -1.28 -57.82
CA GLY A 52 25.02 -2.09 -57.91
C GLY A 52 24.89 -3.13 -56.78
N LYS A 53 26.01 -3.64 -56.25
CA LYS A 53 26.02 -4.55 -55.09
C LYS A 53 25.81 -3.80 -53.77
N ALA A 54 26.32 -2.57 -53.65
CA ALA A 54 26.02 -1.70 -52.51
C ALA A 54 24.51 -1.37 -52.44
N ASP A 55 23.90 -0.99 -53.56
CA ASP A 55 22.46 -0.72 -53.65
C ASP A 55 21.61 -1.96 -53.32
N GLU A 56 22.02 -3.14 -53.78
CA GLU A 56 21.36 -4.41 -53.45
C GLU A 56 21.42 -4.71 -51.95
N LEU A 57 22.57 -4.47 -51.30
CA LEU A 57 22.75 -4.69 -49.86
C LEU A 57 21.91 -3.72 -49.02
N ILE A 58 21.83 -2.43 -49.41
CA ILE A 58 20.97 -1.45 -48.75
C ILE A 58 19.51 -1.89 -48.85
N ARG A 59 19.04 -2.27 -50.06
CA ARG A 59 17.67 -2.73 -50.28
C ARG A 59 17.34 -4.01 -49.51
N GLN A 60 18.30 -4.93 -49.37
CA GLN A 60 18.14 -6.14 -48.54
C GLN A 60 18.05 -5.79 -47.06
N ALA A 61 18.86 -4.85 -46.56
CA ALA A 61 18.83 -4.39 -45.17
C ALA A 61 17.52 -3.68 -44.81
N GLU A 62 16.96 -2.86 -45.70
CA GLU A 62 15.65 -2.23 -45.49
C GLU A 62 14.53 -3.28 -45.42
N HIS A 63 14.49 -4.22 -46.38
CA HIS A 63 13.47 -5.26 -46.41
C HIS A 63 13.56 -6.22 -45.22
N THR A 64 14.75 -6.55 -44.71
CA THR A 64 14.90 -7.37 -43.50
C THR A 64 14.50 -6.60 -42.25
N ALA A 65 14.82 -5.31 -42.13
CA ALA A 65 14.37 -4.47 -41.03
C ALA A 65 12.84 -4.34 -40.98
N GLU A 66 12.18 -4.08 -42.12
CA GLU A 66 10.70 -4.04 -42.18
C GLU A 66 10.05 -5.39 -41.83
N ALA A 67 10.65 -6.50 -42.28
CA ALA A 67 10.18 -7.84 -41.95
C ALA A 67 10.36 -8.17 -40.47
N GLN A 68 11.43 -7.67 -39.83
CA GLN A 68 11.69 -7.86 -38.41
C GLN A 68 10.73 -7.03 -37.54
N VAL A 69 10.55 -5.73 -37.82
CA VAL A 69 9.57 -4.88 -37.12
C VAL A 69 8.17 -5.49 -37.20
N ARG A 70 7.75 -5.98 -38.38
CA ARG A 70 6.44 -6.64 -38.55
C ARG A 70 6.32 -7.97 -37.83
N ARG A 71 7.43 -8.65 -37.49
CA ARG A 71 7.42 -9.86 -36.64
C ARG A 71 7.33 -9.47 -35.16
N GLU A 72 8.14 -8.53 -34.71
CA GLU A 72 8.11 -8.02 -33.33
C GLU A 72 6.75 -7.39 -32.96
N GLU A 73 6.08 -6.71 -33.90
CA GLU A 73 4.71 -6.24 -33.73
C GLU A 73 3.69 -7.38 -33.60
N LYS A 74 3.82 -8.45 -34.39
CA LYS A 74 2.95 -9.64 -34.28
C LYS A 74 3.18 -10.42 -32.98
N GLU A 75 4.43 -10.63 -32.60
CA GLU A 75 4.80 -11.31 -31.35
C GLU A 75 4.29 -10.55 -30.11
N LYS A 76 4.32 -9.21 -30.14
CA LYS A 76 3.71 -8.36 -29.09
C LYS A 76 2.17 -8.48 -29.04
N VAL A 77 1.50 -8.65 -30.18
CA VAL A 77 0.05 -8.90 -30.21
C VAL A 77 -0.27 -10.32 -29.71
N GLU A 78 0.49 -11.34 -30.13
CA GLU A 78 0.28 -12.74 -29.71
C GLU A 78 0.55 -12.95 -28.21
N GLN A 79 1.61 -12.35 -27.64
CA GLN A 79 1.88 -12.37 -26.19
C GLN A 79 0.77 -11.71 -25.33
N SER A 80 -0.08 -10.86 -25.92
CA SER A 80 -1.18 -10.22 -25.20
C SER A 80 -2.41 -11.12 -25.04
N GLN A 81 -2.55 -12.18 -25.87
CA GLN A 81 -3.74 -13.04 -25.90
C GLN A 81 -3.59 -14.35 -25.11
N ASP A 82 -2.37 -14.88 -24.91
CA ASP A 82 -2.17 -16.24 -24.38
C ASP A 82 -1.93 -16.34 -22.85
N LYS A 83 -2.40 -15.36 -22.06
CA LYS A 83 -2.23 -15.34 -20.59
C LYS A 83 -3.08 -16.35 -19.80
N THR A 84 -3.71 -17.33 -20.46
CA THR A 84 -4.65 -18.27 -19.83
C THR A 84 -4.43 -19.75 -20.18
N VAL A 85 -3.38 -20.13 -20.94
CA VAL A 85 -3.10 -21.54 -21.26
C VAL A 85 -1.70 -21.98 -20.82
N VAL A 86 -1.53 -22.22 -19.52
CA VAL A 86 -0.34 -22.90 -18.99
C VAL A 86 -0.41 -24.40 -19.36
N ARG A 87 0.33 -24.79 -20.41
CA ARG A 87 0.44 -26.20 -20.82
C ARG A 87 1.39 -26.97 -19.90
N VAL A 88 0.84 -27.57 -18.85
CA VAL A 88 1.59 -28.45 -17.94
C VAL A 88 1.73 -29.85 -18.56
N PRO A 89 2.95 -30.39 -18.76
CA PRO A 89 3.13 -31.78 -19.17
C PRO A 89 2.65 -32.74 -18.07
N TYR A 90 1.98 -33.83 -18.45
CA TYR A 90 1.48 -34.81 -17.48
C TYR A 90 2.64 -35.60 -16.85
N VAL A 91 2.94 -35.28 -15.59
CA VAL A 91 3.85 -36.07 -14.75
C VAL A 91 3.05 -37.23 -14.10
N PRO A 92 3.47 -38.50 -14.21
CA PRO A 92 2.85 -39.61 -13.50
C PRO A 92 2.92 -39.43 -11.97
N ASP A 93 1.91 -39.92 -11.25
CA ASP A 93 1.80 -39.63 -9.80
C ASP A 93 2.96 -40.21 -8.96
N PHE A 94 3.51 -41.37 -9.33
CA PHE A 94 4.68 -41.93 -8.64
C PHE A 94 5.90 -40.99 -8.69
N VAL A 95 6.13 -40.33 -9.84
CA VAL A 95 7.21 -39.34 -10.00
C VAL A 95 6.91 -38.08 -9.19
N LYS A 96 5.65 -37.65 -9.08
CA LYS A 96 5.27 -36.52 -8.20
C LYS A 96 5.52 -36.83 -6.74
N ASP A 97 5.30 -38.07 -6.31
CA ASP A 97 5.47 -38.49 -4.93
C ASP A 97 6.96 -38.66 -4.58
N GLU A 98 7.75 -39.25 -5.48
CA GLU A 98 9.22 -39.34 -5.39
C GLU A 98 9.87 -37.95 -5.33
N ILE A 99 9.56 -37.06 -6.29
CA ILE A 99 10.00 -35.65 -6.28
C ILE A 99 9.58 -34.93 -5.00
N ARG A 100 8.36 -35.16 -4.50
CA ARG A 100 7.89 -34.49 -3.27
C ARG A 100 8.61 -34.98 -2.03
N GLU A 101 9.04 -36.25 -1.99
CA GLU A 101 9.79 -36.78 -0.86
C GLU A 101 11.27 -36.37 -0.91
N GLU A 102 11.86 -36.29 -2.11
CA GLU A 102 13.20 -35.74 -2.34
C GLU A 102 13.29 -34.24 -1.97
N LEU A 103 12.35 -33.41 -2.47
CA LEU A 103 12.21 -32.01 -2.03
C LEU A 103 11.95 -31.88 -0.52
N ARG A 104 11.29 -32.85 0.12
CA ARG A 104 11.07 -32.85 1.58
C ARG A 104 12.30 -33.29 2.37
N SER A 105 13.21 -34.07 1.80
CA SER A 105 14.47 -34.41 2.45
C SER A 105 15.51 -33.30 2.29
N GLU A 106 15.58 -32.69 1.10
CA GLU A 106 16.63 -31.74 0.74
C GLU A 106 16.27 -30.30 1.13
N LEU A 107 15.07 -29.82 0.75
CA LEU A 107 14.70 -28.40 0.88
C LEU A 107 13.88 -28.07 2.13
N ARG A 108 13.60 -29.03 3.02
CA ARG A 108 12.85 -28.76 4.26
C ARG A 108 13.57 -27.82 5.22
N GLY A 109 14.90 -27.89 5.32
CA GLY A 109 15.68 -26.99 6.16
C GLY A 109 15.60 -25.58 5.61
N ASP A 110 16.16 -25.40 4.42
CA ASP A 110 16.31 -24.13 3.72
C ASP A 110 14.98 -23.39 3.55
N VAL A 111 13.89 -24.06 3.12
CA VAL A 111 12.59 -23.41 2.95
C VAL A 111 11.94 -23.04 4.29
N VAL A 112 12.15 -23.82 5.35
CA VAL A 112 11.65 -23.44 6.69
C VAL A 112 12.45 -22.25 7.24
N GLU A 113 13.77 -22.23 7.08
CA GLU A 113 14.60 -21.09 7.46
C GLU A 113 14.26 -19.83 6.65
N GLU A 114 14.08 -19.95 5.33
CA GLU A 114 13.67 -18.85 4.45
C GLU A 114 12.27 -18.33 4.81
N VAL A 115 11.28 -19.21 5.03
CA VAL A 115 9.94 -18.81 5.44
C VAL A 115 9.94 -18.17 6.83
N MET A 116 10.78 -18.64 7.77
CA MET A 116 10.91 -18.02 9.10
C MET A 116 11.64 -16.67 9.02
N ALA A 117 12.69 -16.55 8.21
CA ALA A 117 13.38 -15.28 7.95
C ALA A 117 12.47 -14.27 7.24
N GLN A 118 11.69 -14.71 6.24
CA GLN A 118 10.71 -13.88 5.56
C GLN A 118 9.54 -13.50 6.46
N ALA A 119 9.03 -14.42 7.31
CA ALA A 119 8.01 -14.11 8.30
C ALA A 119 8.51 -13.11 9.35
N LYS A 120 9.77 -13.18 9.75
CA LYS A 120 10.44 -12.22 10.64
C LYS A 120 10.59 -10.84 9.98
N ASN A 121 11.00 -10.79 8.71
CA ASN A 121 11.12 -9.56 7.94
C ASN A 121 9.76 -8.90 7.64
N GLN A 122 8.75 -9.70 7.26
CA GLN A 122 7.41 -9.24 6.89
C GLN A 122 6.43 -9.19 8.08
N ARG A 123 6.90 -9.56 9.29
CA ARG A 123 6.12 -9.60 10.54
C ARG A 123 4.82 -10.40 10.44
N TRP A 124 4.84 -11.49 9.66
CA TRP A 124 3.77 -12.47 9.69
C TRP A 124 3.72 -13.11 11.09
N GLY A 125 2.54 -13.53 11.53
CA GLY A 125 2.20 -13.83 12.94
C GLY A 125 2.86 -15.04 13.59
N VAL A 126 4.15 -15.28 13.33
CA VAL A 126 5.02 -16.23 14.01
C VAL A 126 5.41 -15.66 15.39
N PRO A 127 5.42 -16.47 16.47
CA PRO A 127 5.77 -15.99 17.81
C PRO A 127 7.13 -15.27 17.93
N GLU A 128 8.12 -15.59 17.10
CA GLU A 128 9.43 -14.90 17.08
C GLU A 128 9.46 -13.58 16.30
N ALA A 129 8.42 -13.28 15.50
CA ALA A 129 8.38 -12.06 14.68
C ALA A 129 7.84 -10.83 15.44
N LEU A 130 7.17 -11.05 16.58
CA LEU A 130 6.71 -10.01 17.49
C LEU A 130 7.67 -9.92 18.69
N PRO A 131 8.02 -8.70 19.16
CA PRO A 131 8.85 -8.57 20.35
C PRO A 131 8.25 -9.23 21.59
N ASP A 132 9.08 -9.92 22.37
CA ASP A 132 8.77 -10.56 23.66
C ASP A 132 7.81 -9.81 24.58
N TRP A 133 7.90 -8.48 24.62
CA TRP A 133 7.07 -7.65 25.49
C TRP A 133 5.59 -7.71 25.11
N VAL A 134 5.25 -7.95 23.84
CA VAL A 134 3.86 -8.04 23.37
C VAL A 134 3.13 -9.21 24.06
N PHE A 135 3.77 -10.38 24.13
CA PHE A 135 3.22 -11.57 24.80
C PHE A 135 3.24 -11.47 26.33
N ARG A 136 4.04 -10.56 26.89
CA ARG A 136 4.09 -10.27 28.33
C ARG A 136 2.99 -9.31 28.77
N ILE A 137 2.43 -8.49 27.87
CA ILE A 137 1.25 -7.65 28.14
C ILE A 137 -0.01 -8.52 28.16
N LYS A 138 -0.63 -8.65 29.34
CA LYS A 138 -1.93 -9.28 29.51
C LYS A 138 -2.98 -8.21 29.80
N VAL A 139 -3.66 -7.74 28.77
CA VAL A 139 -4.76 -6.77 28.94
C VAL A 139 -5.97 -7.46 29.58
N LYS A 140 -6.37 -7.01 30.76
CA LYS A 140 -7.62 -7.36 31.42
C LYS A 140 -8.44 -6.10 31.66
N GLY A 141 -9.74 -6.26 31.92
CA GLY A 141 -10.60 -5.13 32.19
C GLY A 141 -12.03 -5.51 32.51
N ASP A 142 -12.77 -4.57 33.10
CA ASP A 142 -14.23 -4.65 33.28
C ASP A 142 -14.93 -3.42 32.69
N ILE A 143 -16.07 -3.68 32.04
CA ILE A 143 -16.98 -2.66 31.54
C ILE A 143 -18.22 -2.68 32.45
N ARG A 144 -18.51 -1.55 33.08
CA ARG A 144 -19.72 -1.38 33.90
C ARG A 144 -20.62 -0.31 33.30
N LEU A 145 -21.79 -0.75 32.87
CA LEU A 145 -22.90 0.11 32.48
C LEU A 145 -23.82 0.28 33.71
N ARG A 146 -24.21 1.51 34.03
CA ARG A 146 -25.25 1.80 35.02
C ARG A 146 -26.20 2.82 34.48
N TYR A 147 -27.48 2.46 34.52
CA TYR A 147 -28.60 3.35 34.31
C TYR A 147 -29.24 3.71 35.66
N GLN A 148 -29.76 4.93 35.78
CA GLN A 148 -30.53 5.38 36.95
C GLN A 148 -31.50 6.46 36.52
N GLU A 149 -32.74 6.35 36.97
CA GLU A 149 -33.76 7.38 36.89
C GLU A 149 -34.19 7.74 38.31
N ASP A 150 -34.21 9.03 38.61
CA ASP A 150 -34.91 9.57 39.77
C ASP A 150 -36.19 10.20 39.21
N LEU A 151 -37.36 9.60 39.49
CA LEU A 151 -38.67 10.03 39.00
C LEU A 151 -39.53 10.59 40.14
N PHE A 152 -40.26 11.66 39.86
CA PHE A 152 -41.04 12.42 40.84
C PHE A 152 -42.50 12.60 40.37
N ASP A 153 -43.42 12.69 41.34
CA ASP A 153 -44.85 12.94 41.09
C ASP A 153 -45.07 14.44 40.79
N SER A 154 -45.95 14.76 39.86
CA SER A 154 -46.27 16.15 39.49
C SER A 154 -46.97 16.94 40.61
N ARG A 155 -47.45 16.26 41.66
CA ARG A 155 -48.05 16.85 42.86
C ARG A 155 -47.03 17.15 43.97
N ASN A 156 -45.75 16.85 43.75
CA ASN A 156 -44.70 17.18 44.71
C ASN A 156 -44.56 18.70 44.85
N ILE A 157 -44.43 19.16 46.10
CA ILE A 157 -44.29 20.59 46.41
C ILE A 157 -42.80 20.96 46.30
N GLU A 158 -42.53 22.05 45.59
CA GLU A 158 -41.18 22.61 45.43
C GLU A 158 -40.69 23.26 46.73
N ASN A 159 -39.38 23.43 46.86
CA ASN A 159 -38.75 24.21 47.94
C ASN A 159 -39.15 23.81 49.38
N THR A 160 -39.60 22.56 49.57
CA THR A 160 -40.12 22.08 50.87
C THR A 160 -39.03 21.46 51.76
N TYR A 161 -38.06 20.77 51.17
CA TYR A 161 -37.01 20.05 51.89
C TYR A 161 -35.66 20.70 51.67
N LEU A 162 -34.94 21.03 52.74
CA LEU A 162 -33.59 21.60 52.66
C LEU A 162 -32.55 20.55 52.24
N ASP A 163 -31.71 20.90 51.25
CA ASP A 163 -30.49 20.14 50.96
C ASP A 163 -29.41 20.55 51.95
N PHE A 164 -29.35 19.85 53.08
CA PHE A 164 -28.35 20.06 54.11
C PHE A 164 -26.91 19.85 53.59
N GLN A 165 -26.68 19.03 52.57
CA GLN A 165 -25.33 18.79 52.03
C GLN A 165 -24.86 20.01 51.21
N LYS A 166 -25.71 20.50 50.30
CA LYS A 166 -25.46 21.72 49.50
C LYS A 166 -25.34 22.95 50.40
N THR A 167 -26.24 23.07 51.38
CA THR A 167 -26.28 24.15 52.37
C THR A 167 -25.01 24.20 53.22
N ASN A 168 -24.58 23.07 53.79
CA ASN A 168 -23.38 23.01 54.63
C ASN A 168 -22.10 23.28 53.81
N LYS A 169 -22.02 22.74 52.58
CA LYS A 169 -20.89 22.97 51.67
C LYS A 169 -20.66 24.45 51.34
N ASN A 170 -21.75 25.22 51.24
CA ASN A 170 -21.73 26.65 50.91
C ASN A 170 -21.72 27.57 52.14
N GLY A 171 -21.66 27.02 53.36
CA GLY A 171 -21.58 27.81 54.59
C GLY A 171 -22.90 28.44 55.04
N GLY A 172 -24.04 27.80 54.76
CA GLY A 172 -25.36 28.16 55.29
C GLY A 172 -26.41 28.54 54.24
N VAL A 173 -27.68 28.58 54.69
CA VAL A 173 -28.86 28.75 53.81
C VAL A 173 -28.80 30.08 53.05
N GLY A 174 -28.53 31.20 53.73
CA GLY A 174 -28.43 32.53 53.12
C GLY A 174 -27.24 32.74 52.18
N ARG A 175 -26.34 31.75 52.04
CA ARG A 175 -25.19 31.77 51.12
C ARG A 175 -25.34 30.75 49.98
N THR A 176 -26.47 30.04 49.93
CA THR A 176 -26.71 28.93 49.01
C THR A 176 -27.78 29.33 47.99
N THR A 177 -27.39 29.47 46.73
CA THR A 177 -28.36 29.59 45.63
C THR A 177 -29.14 28.28 45.51
N ASP A 178 -30.47 28.36 45.68
CA ASP A 178 -31.38 27.22 45.78
C ASP A 178 -30.94 26.23 46.90
N PRO A 179 -31.32 26.45 48.16
CA PRO A 179 -30.92 25.59 49.27
C PRO A 179 -31.76 24.31 49.39
N PHE A 180 -32.64 24.01 48.44
CA PHE A 180 -33.63 22.94 48.55
C PHE A 180 -33.25 21.69 47.76
N LEU A 181 -33.80 20.54 48.17
CA LEU A 181 -33.75 19.29 47.42
C LEU A 181 -34.75 19.37 46.27
N ASN A 182 -34.31 18.98 45.09
CA ASN A 182 -35.18 18.78 43.94
C ASN A 182 -36.18 17.64 44.20
N THR A 183 -37.47 17.99 44.22
CA THR A 183 -38.61 17.08 44.39
C THR A 183 -39.53 17.02 43.17
N THR A 184 -39.34 17.85 42.14
CA THR A 184 -40.25 17.96 40.98
C THR A 184 -39.61 17.60 39.63
N HIS A 185 -38.30 17.79 39.46
CA HIS A 185 -37.64 17.52 38.18
C HIS A 185 -37.05 16.11 38.10
N ASN A 186 -37.58 15.32 37.16
CA ASN A 186 -37.05 14.00 36.84
C ASN A 186 -35.57 14.06 36.40
N ARG A 187 -34.77 13.09 36.84
CA ARG A 187 -33.31 13.06 36.57
C ARG A 187 -32.85 11.71 36.07
N ARG A 188 -32.48 11.66 34.78
CA ARG A 188 -31.89 10.51 34.10
C ARG A 188 -30.36 10.57 34.15
N ARG A 189 -29.71 9.47 34.54
CA ARG A 189 -28.25 9.36 34.65
C ARG A 189 -27.74 8.07 34.01
N GLN A 190 -27.00 8.22 32.92
CA GLN A 190 -26.21 7.14 32.32
C GLN A 190 -24.77 7.24 32.80
N ARG A 191 -24.19 6.12 33.22
CA ARG A 191 -22.80 6.02 33.66
C ARG A 191 -22.14 4.80 33.01
N VAL A 192 -21.06 5.06 32.28
CA VAL A 192 -20.15 4.03 31.76
C VAL A 192 -18.86 4.12 32.56
N ARG A 193 -18.34 2.98 33.00
CA ARG A 193 -17.00 2.87 33.59
C ARG A 193 -16.24 1.77 32.87
N LEU A 194 -15.12 2.14 32.27
CA LEU A 194 -14.12 1.23 31.75
C LEU A 194 -13.00 1.13 32.77
N ARG A 195 -12.45 -0.08 32.94
CA ARG A 195 -11.25 -0.35 33.74
C ARG A 195 -10.34 -1.25 32.93
N LEU A 196 -9.05 -0.97 33.01
CA LEU A 196 -7.96 -1.72 32.39
C LEU A 196 -6.96 -2.09 33.49
N GLY A 197 -6.37 -3.29 33.41
CA GLY A 197 -5.39 -3.84 34.35
C GLY A 197 -4.93 -5.23 33.92
#